data_AF-A0A438GZH6-F1
#
_entry.id   AF-A0A438GZH6-F1
#
_cell.length_a   1.000
_cell.length_b   1.000
_cell.length_c   1.000
_cell.angle_alpha   90.00
_cell.angle_beta   90.00
_cell.angle_gamma   90.00
#
_symmetry.space_group_name_H-M   'P 1'
#
loop_
_entity.id
_entity.type
_entity.pdbx_description
1 polymer ?
#
loop_
_entity_poly.entity_id
_entity_poly.type
_entity_poly.pdbx_seq_one_letter_code
_entity_poly.pdbx_strand_id
1 'polypeptide(L)' 'MVHPRPNLNGLFGRQSGTTAGYSYSAANKNMAVAWGENTLYDYLLNPKKYIPGTKMVFPGLKKPQDRADLIAYLKESTA' A
#
# COMPACT_ATOMS: atom_id res chain seq x y z
N MET A 1 17.14 -12.78 -5.10
CA MET A 1 15.79 -13.25 -4.72
C MET A 1 14.81 -12.13 -5.03
N VAL A 2 14.01 -12.25 -6.09
CA VAL A 2 12.97 -11.28 -6.43
C VAL A 2 11.76 -11.58 -5.56
N HIS A 3 11.46 -10.72 -4.59
CA HIS A 3 10.18 -10.82 -3.89
C HIS A 3 9.08 -10.41 -4.88
N PRO A 4 8.10 -11.28 -5.19
CA PRO A 4 6.97 -10.87 -6.00
C PRO A 4 6.32 -9.64 -5.33
N ARG A 5 5.87 -8.69 -6.15
CA ARG A 5 5.11 -7.52 -5.72
C ARG A 5 3.72 -7.64 -6.33
N PRO A 6 2.66 -7.30 -5.59
CA PRO A 6 1.32 -7.32 -6.16
C PRO A 6 1.19 -6.25 -7.25
N ASN A 7 0.35 -6.52 -8.25
CA ASN A 7 -0.06 -5.53 -9.24
C ASN A 7 -0.86 -4.40 -8.55
N LEU A 8 -0.56 -3.15 -8.91
CA LEU A 8 -1.22 -1.98 -8.33
C LEU A 8 -2.36 -1.42 -9.19
N ASN A 9 -2.60 -1.88 -10.41
CA ASN A 9 -3.76 -1.47 -11.23
C ASN A 9 -5.07 -1.66 -10.46
N GLY A 10 -5.95 -0.67 -10.55
CA GLY A 10 -7.15 -0.54 -9.75
C GLY A 10 -6.85 -0.42 -8.25
N LEU A 11 -5.80 0.31 -7.85
CA LEU A 11 -5.43 0.43 -6.43
C LEU A 11 -6.53 1.14 -5.64
N PHE A 12 -7.01 2.27 -6.15
CA PHE A 12 -7.93 3.15 -5.44
C PHE A 12 -9.33 2.51 -5.36
N GLY A 13 -9.89 2.47 -4.16
CA GLY A 13 -11.13 1.77 -3.83
C GLY A 13 -10.96 0.28 -3.52
N ARG A 14 -9.83 -0.33 -3.86
CA ARG A 14 -9.57 -1.76 -3.60
C ARG A 14 -9.19 -2.00 -2.14
N GLN A 15 -9.66 -3.10 -1.58
CA GLN A 15 -9.29 -3.52 -0.23
C GLN A 15 -7.88 -4.16 -0.20
N SER A 16 -7.12 -3.92 0.87
CA SER A 16 -5.82 -4.54 1.10
C SER A 16 -5.89 -6.07 1.07
N GLY A 17 -4.85 -6.71 0.52
CA GLY A 17 -4.72 -8.16 0.59
C GLY A 17 -5.56 -8.96 -0.42
N THR A 18 -6.18 -8.29 -1.39
CA THR A 18 -7.18 -8.91 -2.30
C THR A 18 -6.68 -9.18 -3.73
N THR A 19 -5.50 -8.69 -4.13
CA THR A 19 -4.99 -8.92 -5.49
C THR A 19 -4.72 -10.42 -5.72
N ALA A 20 -5.37 -10.98 -6.74
CA ALA A 20 -5.21 -12.37 -7.13
C ALA A 20 -3.75 -12.69 -7.51
N GLY A 21 -3.33 -13.92 -7.27
CA GLY A 21 -1.97 -14.39 -7.60
C GLY A 21 -0.86 -13.89 -6.65
N TYR A 22 -1.18 -13.11 -5.61
CA TYR A 22 -0.20 -12.66 -4.62
C TYR A 22 -0.48 -13.18 -3.21
N SER A 23 0.56 -13.71 -2.54
CA SER A 23 0.46 -14.21 -1.16
C SER A 23 0.77 -13.13 -0.13
N TYR A 24 -0.26 -12.38 0.26
CA TYR A 24 -0.18 -11.40 1.35
C TYR A 24 0.05 -12.02 2.74
N SER A 25 0.53 -11.22 3.69
CA SER A 25 0.51 -11.61 5.11
C SER A 25 -0.92 -11.63 5.66
N ALA A 26 -1.17 -12.45 6.68
CA ALA A 26 -2.44 -12.47 7.38
C ALA A 26 -2.82 -11.07 7.90
N ALA A 27 -1.85 -10.32 8.42
CA ALA A 27 -2.05 -8.94 8.86
C ALA A 27 -2.61 -8.03 7.75
N ASN A 28 -2.05 -8.10 6.54
CA ASN A 28 -2.52 -7.25 5.44
C ASN A 28 -3.93 -7.60 4.97
N LYS A 29 -4.28 -8.90 4.97
CA LYS A 29 -5.64 -9.36 4.66
C LYS A 29 -6.64 -8.93 5.75
N ASN A 30 -6.28 -9.12 7.01
CA ASN A 30 -7.17 -8.88 8.15
C ASN A 30 -7.42 -7.40 8.44
N MET A 31 -6.44 -6.52 8.15
CA MET A 31 -6.62 -5.08 8.32
C MET A 31 -7.70 -4.51 7.38
N ALA A 32 -7.95 -5.17 6.25
CA ALA A 32 -9.04 -4.86 5.31
C ALA A 32 -9.13 -3.37 4.94
N VAL A 33 -7.99 -2.72 4.71
CA VAL A 33 -7.90 -1.28 4.44
C VAL A 33 -8.45 -1.01 3.05
N ALA A 34 -9.42 -0.09 2.93
CA ALA A 34 -9.79 0.46 1.63
C ALA A 34 -8.72 1.47 1.18
N TRP A 35 -8.06 1.21 0.06
CA TRP A 35 -7.02 2.11 -0.44
C TRP A 35 -7.62 3.36 -1.05
N GLY A 36 -7.19 4.51 -0.55
CA GLY A 36 -7.52 5.83 -1.05
C GLY A 36 -6.41 6.80 -0.64
N GLU A 37 -6.55 8.07 -1.00
CA GLU A 37 -5.49 9.06 -0.76
C GLU A 37 -5.09 9.14 0.72
N ASN A 38 -6.06 9.26 1.63
CA ASN A 38 -5.78 9.38 3.06
C ASN A 38 -5.18 8.10 3.65
N THR A 39 -5.72 6.93 3.31
CA THR A 39 -5.20 5.66 3.85
C THR A 39 -3.81 5.34 3.30
N LEU A 40 -3.54 5.68 2.03
CA LEU A 40 -2.20 5.58 1.46
C LEU A 40 -1.24 6.60 2.09
N TYR A 41 -1.70 7.82 2.40
CA TYR A 41 -0.87 8.84 3.05
C TYR A 41 -0.35 8.37 4.41
N ASP A 42 -1.23 7.82 5.25
CA ASP A 42 -0.86 7.29 6.55
C ASP A 42 -0.02 6.02 6.43
N TYR A 43 -0.40 5.12 5.52
CA TYR A 43 0.32 3.87 5.28
C TYR A 43 1.76 4.13 4.82
N LEU A 44 1.96 5.05 3.88
CA LEU A 44 3.27 5.38 3.32
C LEU A 44 4.18 6.12 4.31
N LEU A 45 3.65 6.70 5.38
CA LEU A 45 4.48 7.27 6.45
C LEU A 45 5.24 6.17 7.21
N ASN A 46 4.58 5.07 7.55
CA ASN A 46 5.20 3.91 8.21
C ASN A 46 4.35 2.63 8.04
N PRO A 47 4.62 1.80 7.01
CA PRO A 47 3.81 0.63 6.71
C PRO A 47 3.76 -0.41 7.82
N LYS A 48 4.86 -0.60 8.56
CA LYS A 48 4.94 -1.57 9.66
C LYS A 48 4.15 -1.10 10.89
N LYS A 49 4.05 0.21 11.10
CA LYS A 49 3.21 0.79 12.15
C LYS A 49 1.74 0.74 11.77
N TYR A 50 1.41 1.04 10.52
CA TYR A 50 0.03 1.07 10.05
C TYR A 50 -0.57 -0.34 9.90
N ILE A 51 0.20 -1.31 9.38
CA ILE A 51 -0.17 -2.74 9.31
C ILE A 51 0.90 -3.57 10.02
N PRO A 52 0.79 -3.76 11.35
CA PRO A 52 1.71 -4.61 12.10
C PRO A 52 1.73 -6.04 11.55
N GLY A 53 2.92 -6.54 11.17
CA GLY A 53 3.06 -7.86 10.53
C GLY A 53 2.92 -7.85 8.99
N THR A 54 2.93 -6.68 8.35
CA THR A 54 3.12 -6.59 6.89
C THR A 54 4.49 -7.14 6.47
N LYS A 55 4.53 -7.82 5.32
CA LYS A 55 5.78 -8.26 4.67
C LYS A 55 6.44 -7.17 3.82
N MET A 56 5.81 -6.00 3.67
CA MET A 56 6.37 -4.89 2.91
C MET A 56 7.59 -4.32 3.65
N VAL A 57 8.76 -4.45 3.02
CA VAL A 57 10.01 -3.86 3.51
C VAL A 57 10.15 -2.48 2.88
N PHE A 58 9.53 -1.48 3.51
CA PHE A 58 9.63 -0.08 3.12
C PHE A 58 9.74 0.79 4.39
N PRO A 59 10.76 1.66 4.51
CA PRO A 59 10.97 2.48 5.72
C PRO A 59 9.94 3.59 5.89
N GLY A 60 9.19 3.92 4.83
CA GLY A 60 8.24 5.02 4.79
C GLY A 60 8.82 6.31 4.20
N LEU A 61 7.94 7.22 3.80
CA LEU A 61 8.24 8.55 3.30
C LEU A 61 7.92 9.55 4.41
N LYS A 62 8.93 10.21 4.98
CA LYS A 62 8.74 11.14 6.10
C LYS A 62 8.25 12.52 5.66
N LYS A 63 8.68 12.98 4.48
CA LYS A 63 8.27 14.28 3.94
C LYS A 63 6.81 14.24 3.48
N PRO A 64 5.95 15.16 3.94
CA PRO A 64 4.56 15.27 3.49
C PRO A 64 4.39 15.36 1.98
N GLN A 65 5.24 16.17 1.32
CA GLN A 65 5.15 16.40 -0.11
C GLN A 65 5.47 15.14 -0.92
N ASP A 66 6.55 14.42 -0.60
CA ASP A 66 6.90 13.16 -1.27
C ASP A 66 5.76 12.13 -1.21
N ARG A 67 4.99 12.10 -0.11
CA ARG A 67 3.79 11.25 -0.01
C ARG A 67 2.68 11.72 -0.93
N ALA A 68 2.38 13.01 -0.91
CA ALA A 68 1.34 13.59 -1.76
C ALA A 68 1.64 13.37 -3.25
N ASP A 69 2.87 13.64 -3.67
CA ASP A 69 3.31 13.48 -5.07
C ASP A 69 3.23 12.01 -5.51
N LEU A 70 3.70 11.08 -4.67
CA LEU A 70 3.60 9.65 -4.98
C LEU A 70 2.15 9.19 -5.07
N ILE A 71 1.27 9.66 -4.19
CA ILE A 71 -0.15 9.29 -4.22
C ILE A 71 -0.82 9.83 -5.48
N ALA A 72 -0.54 11.07 -5.88
CA ALA A 72 -1.04 11.64 -7.12
C ALA A 72 -0.58 10.80 -8.32
N TYR A 73 0.71 10.47 -8.39
CA TYR A 73 1.26 9.61 -9.44
C TYR A 73 0.61 8.23 -9.46
N LEU A 74 0.42 7.59 -8.30
CA LEU A 74 -0.24 6.29 -8.20
C LEU A 74 -1.69 6.36 -8.67
N LYS A 75 -2.41 7.44 -8.35
CA LYS A 75 -3.82 7.62 -8.76
C LYS A 75 -3.96 7.66 -10.27
N GLU A 76 -3.06 8.37 -10.94
CA GLU A 76 -3.01 8.43 -12.40
C GLU A 76 -2.53 7.10 -13.01
N SER A 77 -1.44 6.53 -12.48
CA SER A 77 -0.76 5.38 -13.10
C SER A 77 -1.42 4.03 -12.84
N THR A 78 -2.40 3.98 -11.94
CA THR A 78 -3.10 2.74 -11.56
C THR A 78 -4.58 2.78 -11.83
N ALA A 79 -5.08 3.83 -12.49
CA ALA A 79 -6.45 3.90 -12.99
C ALA A 79 -6.73 2.78 -14.01
#